data_AF-A0A960THR0-F1
#
_entry.id   AF-A0A960THR0-F1
#
_cell.length_a   1.000
_cell.length_b   1.000
_cell.length_c   1.000
_cell.angle_alpha   90.00
_cell.angle_beta   90.00
_cell.angle_gamma   90.00
#
_symmetry.space_group_name_H-M   'P 1'
#
loop_
_entity.id
_entity.type
_entity.pdbx_description
1 polymer ?
#
loop_
_entity_poly.entity_id
_entity_poly.type
_entity_poly.pdbx_seq_one_letter_code
_entity_poly.pdbx_strand_id
1 'polypeptide(L)'
;RFQLNETAIQVMELAPPYVQTHLTGEHQASDPMAMPLDEFIAEVMDIIQTNPQAEEILVQRVEMLRFAESGGREKYRKFYKEMNDGFTKARAGVF
;
A
#
# COMPACT_ATOMS: atom_id res chain seq x y z
N ARG A 1 -5.63 -13.29 15.69
CA ARG A 1 -7.05 -13.14 15.29
C ARG A 1 -7.94 -13.97 16.19
N PHE A 2 -9.00 -13.39 16.76
CA PHE A 2 -9.77 -14.06 17.83
C PHE A 2 -10.71 -15.17 17.32
N GLN A 3 -11.48 -14.92 16.26
CA GLN A 3 -12.51 -15.87 15.78
C GLN A 3 -11.96 -17.17 15.17
N LEU A 4 -10.71 -17.18 14.71
CA LEU A 4 -10.10 -18.31 14.00
C LEU A 4 -8.96 -18.98 14.79
N ASN A 5 -8.75 -18.59 16.05
CA ASN A 5 -7.60 -19.02 16.86
C ASN A 5 -7.55 -20.53 17.15
N GLU A 6 -8.69 -21.22 17.13
CA GLU A 6 -8.80 -22.68 17.34
C GLU A 6 -8.88 -23.47 16.02
N THR A 7 -8.58 -22.84 14.89
CA THR A 7 -8.61 -23.48 13.57
C THR A 7 -7.20 -23.63 12.98
N ALA A 8 -7.08 -24.44 11.92
CA ALA A 8 -5.84 -24.52 11.14
C ALA A 8 -5.65 -23.34 10.14
N ILE A 9 -6.52 -22.33 10.18
CA ILE A 9 -6.49 -21.20 9.24
C ILE A 9 -5.49 -20.15 9.72
N GLN A 10 -4.51 -19.85 8.86
CA GLN A 10 -3.66 -18.68 9.01
C GLN A 10 -4.33 -17.44 8.42
N VAL A 11 -4.20 -16.30 9.12
CA VAL A 11 -4.73 -15.02 8.65
C VAL A 11 -3.59 -14.02 8.53
N MET A 12 -3.48 -13.42 7.35
CA MET A 12 -2.52 -12.35 7.04
C MET A 12 -3.31 -11.10 6.63
N GLU A 13 -2.97 -9.91 7.15
CA GLU A 13 -3.54 -8.65 6.68
C GLU A 13 -2.79 -8.16 5.45
N LEU A 14 -3.48 -8.00 4.32
CA LEU A 14 -2.90 -7.33 3.16
C LEU A 14 -3.22 -5.83 3.23
N ALA A 15 -2.19 -4.99 3.35
CA ALA A 15 -2.33 -3.54 3.32
C ALA A 15 -1.72 -2.96 2.03
N PRO A 16 -2.54 -2.61 1.03
CA PRO A 16 -2.03 -2.10 -0.24
C PRO A 16 -1.68 -0.60 -0.16
N PRO A 17 -0.69 -0.13 -0.94
CA PRO A 17 -0.54 1.29 -1.26
C PRO A 17 -1.62 1.71 -2.29
N TYR A 18 -1.50 2.89 -2.88
CA TYR A 18 -2.30 3.24 -4.06
C TYR A 18 -1.84 2.42 -5.26
N VAL A 19 -2.69 1.54 -5.79
CA VAL A 19 -2.37 0.57 -6.88
C VAL A 19 -3.19 0.90 -8.14
N GLN A 20 -2.62 0.63 -9.32
CA GLN A 20 -3.23 0.83 -10.65
C GLN A 20 -4.37 -0.16 -10.89
N THR A 21 -5.50 0.08 -10.23
CA THR A 21 -6.75 -0.65 -10.41
C THR A 21 -7.80 0.26 -11.04
N HIS A 22 -9.02 -0.24 -11.22
CA HIS A 22 -10.16 0.56 -11.67
C HIS A 22 -11.14 0.86 -10.51
N LEU A 23 -10.77 0.57 -9.25
CA LEU A 23 -11.66 0.65 -8.09
C LEU A 23 -12.16 2.06 -7.78
N THR A 24 -11.33 3.08 -8.05
CA THR A 24 -11.70 4.49 -7.87
C THR A 24 -11.89 5.23 -9.19
N GLY A 25 -12.03 4.49 -10.30
CA GLY A 25 -12.29 5.00 -11.66
C GLY A 25 -11.13 4.78 -12.64
N GLU A 26 -11.42 4.95 -13.93
CA GLU A 26 -10.49 4.64 -15.05
C GLU A 26 -9.11 5.33 -14.93
N HIS A 27 -9.08 6.57 -14.43
CA HIS A 27 -7.84 7.33 -14.28
C HIS A 27 -6.81 6.65 -13.36
N GLN A 28 -7.27 5.86 -12.39
CA GLN A 28 -6.39 5.15 -11.46
C GLN A 28 -5.54 4.10 -12.18
N ALA A 29 -6.09 3.43 -13.20
CA ALA A 29 -5.45 2.31 -13.88
C ALA A 29 -4.17 2.72 -14.63
N SER A 30 -4.01 4.01 -14.92
CA SER A 30 -2.84 4.57 -15.59
C SER A 30 -2.17 5.71 -14.80
N ASP A 31 -2.54 5.92 -13.53
CA ASP A 31 -1.96 6.98 -12.71
C ASP A 31 -0.49 6.62 -12.38
N PRO A 32 0.51 7.45 -12.76
CA PRO A 32 1.91 7.17 -12.46
C PRO A 32 2.23 7.24 -10.96
N MET A 33 1.38 7.87 -10.15
CA MET A 33 1.51 7.86 -8.69
C MET A 33 0.98 6.57 -8.05
N ALA A 34 0.24 5.75 -8.80
CA ALA A 34 -0.16 4.42 -8.37
C ALA A 34 0.94 3.38 -8.70
N MET A 35 1.05 2.36 -7.86
CA MET A 35 1.90 1.19 -8.12
C MET A 35 1.28 0.33 -9.22
N PRO A 36 2.05 -0.14 -10.22
CA PRO A 36 1.57 -1.14 -11.17
C PRO A 36 1.02 -2.38 -10.47
N LEU A 37 -0.09 -2.91 -10.98
CA LEU A 37 -0.79 -4.03 -10.35
C LEU A 37 0.03 -5.33 -10.38
N ASP A 38 0.74 -5.56 -11.46
CA ASP A 38 1.64 -6.71 -11.62
C ASP A 38 2.82 -6.67 -10.65
N GLU A 39 3.44 -5.50 -10.46
CA GLU A 39 4.48 -5.29 -9.44
C GLU A 39 3.93 -5.55 -8.03
N PHE A 40 2.73 -5.03 -7.72
CA PHE A 40 2.09 -5.24 -6.42
C PHE A 40 1.82 -6.73 -6.14
N ILE A 41 1.28 -7.45 -7.12
CA ILE A 41 1.03 -8.89 -7.01
C ILE A 41 2.34 -9.65 -6.83
N ALA A 42 3.37 -9.33 -7.62
CA ALA A 42 4.66 -10.00 -7.53
C ALA A 42 5.28 -9.86 -6.14
N GLU A 43 5.29 -8.66 -5.57
CA GLU A 43 5.85 -8.41 -4.24
C GLU A 43 5.02 -9.07 -3.12
N VAL A 44 3.69 -9.04 -3.22
CA VAL A 44 2.80 -9.78 -2.30
C VAL A 44 3.11 -11.27 -2.29
N MET A 45 3.25 -11.87 -3.47
CA MET A 45 3.53 -13.31 -3.59
C MET A 45 4.93 -13.66 -3.10
N ASP A 46 5.92 -12.76 -3.29
CA ASP A 46 7.26 -12.93 -2.74
C ASP A 46 7.27 -12.92 -1.20
N ILE A 47 6.54 -11.98 -0.57
CA ILE A 47 6.43 -11.92 0.89
C ILE A 47 5.79 -13.19 1.44
N ILE A 48 4.72 -13.69 0.81
CA ILE A 48 4.05 -14.93 1.26
C ILE A 48 5.01 -16.12 1.19
N GLN A 49 5.84 -16.20 0.15
CA GLN A 49 6.80 -17.30 -0.03
C GLN A 49 7.99 -17.21 0.93
N THR A 50 8.53 -16.02 1.13
CA THR A 50 9.74 -15.79 1.93
C THR A 50 9.45 -15.65 3.42
N ASN A 51 8.25 -15.19 3.78
CA ASN A 51 7.81 -15.01 5.16
C ASN A 51 6.41 -15.64 5.37
N PRO A 52 6.31 -16.98 5.38
CA PRO A 52 5.03 -17.67 5.53
C PRO A 52 4.40 -17.50 6.92
N GLN A 53 5.06 -16.84 7.88
CA GLN A 53 4.51 -16.54 9.21
C GLN A 53 4.16 -15.06 9.39
N ALA A 54 4.19 -14.25 8.32
CA ALA A 54 3.82 -12.86 8.37
C ALA A 54 2.39 -12.66 8.90
N GLU A 55 2.20 -11.76 9.86
CA GLU A 55 0.86 -11.33 10.28
C GLU A 55 0.28 -10.27 9.33
N GLU A 56 1.16 -9.48 8.69
CA GLU A 56 0.83 -8.47 7.70
C GLU A 56 1.69 -8.64 6.45
N ILE A 57 1.07 -8.45 5.28
CA ILE A 57 1.74 -8.37 3.98
C ILE A 57 1.85 -6.90 3.63
N LEU A 58 3.05 -6.36 3.79
CA LEU A 58 3.39 -4.97 3.54
C LEU A 58 4.41 -4.91 2.41
N VAL A 59 3.98 -4.42 1.25
CA VAL A 59 4.92 -4.07 0.19
C VAL A 59 5.70 -2.82 0.59
N GLN A 60 6.95 -2.68 0.15
CA GLN A 60 7.84 -1.59 0.53
C GLN A 60 7.20 -0.21 0.36
N ARG A 61 6.42 -0.02 -0.71
CA ARG A 61 5.74 1.25 -1.01
C ARG A 61 4.67 1.65 0.01
N VAL A 62 4.12 0.71 0.79
CA VAL A 62 3.11 1.01 1.83
C VAL A 62 3.73 1.36 3.18
N GLU A 63 5.01 1.06 3.41
CA GLU A 63 5.64 1.19 4.74
C GLU A 63 5.55 2.61 5.32
N MET A 64 5.75 3.63 4.48
CA MET A 64 5.64 5.03 4.90
C MET A 64 4.22 5.42 5.35
N LEU A 65 3.19 4.76 4.81
CA LEU A 65 1.80 4.92 5.23
C LEU A 65 1.52 4.12 6.50
N ARG A 66 1.97 2.85 6.53
CA ARG A 66 1.74 1.92 7.64
C ARG A 66 2.39 2.39 8.94
N PHE A 67 3.58 3.00 8.85
CA PHE A 67 4.41 3.40 9.98
C PHE A 67 4.49 4.93 10.15
N ALA A 68 3.51 5.66 9.61
CA ALA A 68 3.47 7.12 9.61
C ALA A 68 3.56 7.73 11.02
N GLU A 69 2.99 7.06 12.03
CA GLU A 69 3.04 7.46 13.43
C GLU A 69 4.42 7.24 14.08
N SER A 70 5.12 6.16 13.73
CA SER A 70 6.40 5.79 14.33
C SER A 70 7.58 6.65 13.84
N GLY A 71 7.49 7.23 12.64
CA GLY A 71 8.54 8.06 12.05
C GLY A 71 8.75 9.43 12.71
N GLY A 72 7.85 9.84 13.61
CA GLY A 72 7.87 11.14 14.27
C GLY A 72 7.27 12.27 13.41
N ARG A 73 6.89 13.37 14.08
CA ARG A 73 6.08 14.45 13.49
C ARG A 73 6.71 15.10 12.26
N GLU A 74 8.04 15.20 12.21
CA GLU A 74 8.76 15.81 11.10
C GLU A 74 8.71 14.95 9.83
N LYS A 75 9.03 13.65 9.95
CA LYS A 75 8.95 12.71 8.81
C LYS A 75 7.52 12.61 8.29
N TYR A 76 6.54 12.53 9.20
CA TYR A 76 5.12 12.57 8.84
C TYR A 76 4.77 13.81 8.02
N ARG A 77 5.13 15.01 8.49
CA ARG A 77 4.81 16.27 7.80
C ARG A 77 5.45 16.36 6.42
N LYS A 78 6.70 15.93 6.30
CA LYS A 78 7.41 15.90 5.01
C LYS A 78 6.69 14.98 4.02
N PHE A 79 6.44 13.74 4.42
CA PHE A 79 5.77 12.75 3.59
C PHE A 79 4.35 13.19 3.20
N TYR A 80 3.57 13.68 4.18
CA TYR A 80 2.22 14.22 3.95
C TYR A 80 2.24 15.31 2.86
N LYS A 81 3.17 16.26 2.94
CA LYS A 81 3.25 17.34 1.97
C LYS A 81 3.64 16.81 0.58
N GLU A 82 4.70 16.02 0.48
CA GLU A 82 5.18 15.48 -0.79
C GLU A 82 4.12 14.63 -1.50
N MET A 83 3.43 13.77 -0.75
CA MET A 83 2.37 12.92 -1.28
C MET A 83 1.18 13.75 -1.80
N ASN A 84 0.69 14.71 -1.01
CA ASN A 84 -0.45 15.55 -1.41
C ASN A 84 -0.10 16.51 -2.55
N ASP A 85 1.11 17.04 -2.59
CA ASP A 85 1.60 17.85 -3.72
C ASP A 85 1.62 17.00 -5.00
N GLY A 86 2.07 15.74 -4.92
CA GLY A 86 2.06 14.78 -6.03
C GLY A 86 0.65 14.51 -6.55
N PHE A 87 -0.29 14.19 -5.67
CA PHE A 87 -1.69 13.97 -6.06
C PHE A 87 -2.37 15.22 -6.63
N THR A 88 -2.04 16.41 -6.11
CA THR A 88 -2.56 17.67 -6.64
C THR A 88 -2.08 17.91 -8.07
N LYS A 89 -0.79 17.67 -8.35
CA LYS A 89 -0.22 17.78 -9.71
C LYS A 89 -0.85 16.76 -10.66
N ALA A 90 -1.03 15.51 -10.23
CA ALA A 90 -1.66 14.47 -11.04
C ALA A 90 -3.09 14.87 -11.44
N ARG A 91 -3.89 15.43 -10.51
CA ARG A 91 -5.24 15.91 -10.80
C ARG A 91 -5.29 17.16 -11.66
N ALA A 92 -4.31 18.07 -11.52
CA ALA A 92 -4.25 19.30 -12.31
C ALA A 92 -3.90 19.06 -13.79
N GLY A 93 -3.28 17.92 -14.13
CA GLY A 93 -2.98 17.53 -15.52
C GLY A 93 -4.12 16.84 -16.27
N VAL A 94 -5.33 16.76 -15.68
CA VAL A 94 -6.50 16.05 -16.23
C VAL A 94 -7.57 17.02 -16.78
N PHE A 95 -7.22 18.31 -16.95
CA PHE A 95 -8.03 19.31 -17.66
C PHE A 95 -7.26 19.91 -18.85
#